data_AF-A0A4Y2G9B4-F1
#
_entry.id   AF-A0A4Y2G9B4-F1
#
_cell.length_a   1.000
_cell.length_b   1.000
_cell.length_c   1.000
_cell.angle_alpha   90.00
_cell.angle_beta   90.00
_cell.angle_gamma   90.00
#
_symmetry.space_group_name_H-M   'P 1'
#
loop_
_entity.id
_entity.type
_entity.pdbx_description
1 polymer ?
#
loop_
_entity_poly.entity_id
_entity_poly.type
_entity_poly.pdbx_seq_one_letter_code
_entity_poly.pdbx_strand_id
1 'polypeptide(L)'
;MAGYQDLSEFKRDVIVGAREMGHSISEVAMKFGFSRTTISRVYREYRESGQTSNLRHRCGRKMIVKERDKRRLTRIIKRDRRASLPQIAADFNAGPSTSVSVRTIQRTIIDMGFRSRRPTRVPLMTARY
;
A
#
# COMPACT_ATOMS: atom_id res chain seq x y z
N MET A 1 7.18 9.92 -19.86
CA MET A 1 7.27 8.46 -19.75
C MET A 1 5.89 7.87 -20.00
N ALA A 2 5.71 7.09 -21.06
CA ALA A 2 4.45 6.39 -21.29
C ALA A 2 4.27 5.34 -20.18
N GLY A 3 3.35 5.58 -19.25
CA GLY A 3 3.05 4.63 -18.20
C GLY A 3 2.53 3.33 -18.80
N TYR A 4 3.14 2.19 -18.44
CA TYR A 4 2.63 0.87 -18.80
C TYR A 4 1.26 0.68 -18.13
N GLN A 5 0.19 0.91 -18.88
CA GLN A 5 -1.17 0.58 -18.46
C GLN A 5 -1.39 -0.90 -18.70
N ASP A 6 -1.92 -1.58 -17.68
CA ASP A 6 -2.36 -2.97 -17.82
C ASP A 6 -3.51 -3.04 -18.84
N LEU A 7 -3.61 -4.17 -19.55
CA LEU A 7 -4.74 -4.41 -20.45
C LEU A 7 -6.02 -4.44 -19.62
N SER A 8 -7.08 -3.81 -20.13
CA SER A 8 -8.41 -3.98 -19.58
C SER A 8 -8.81 -5.45 -19.64
N GLU A 9 -9.66 -5.87 -18.70
CA GLU A 9 -10.17 -7.24 -18.61
C GLU A 9 -10.78 -7.70 -19.94
N PHE A 10 -11.64 -6.86 -20.54
CA PHE A 10 -12.20 -7.09 -21.87
C PHE A 10 -11.13 -7.38 -22.94
N LYS A 11 -10.03 -6.63 -22.98
CA LYS A 11 -8.95 -6.86 -23.96
C LYS A 11 -8.23 -8.18 -23.71
N ARG A 12 -8.13 -8.61 -22.44
CA ARG A 12 -7.55 -9.91 -22.08
C ARG A 12 -8.49 -11.05 -22.46
N ASP A 13 -9.79 -10.89 -22.25
CA ASP A 13 -10.81 -11.86 -22.68
C ASP A 13 -10.79 -12.07 -24.20
N VAL A 14 -10.69 -10.98 -24.97
CA VAL A 14 -10.56 -11.07 -26.44
C VAL A 14 -9.32 -11.87 -26.85
N ILE A 15 -8.18 -11.64 -26.20
CA ILE A 15 -6.94 -12.39 -26.47
C ILE A 15 -7.12 -13.88 -26.12
N VAL A 16 -7.66 -14.18 -24.95
CA VAL A 16 -7.87 -15.56 -24.49
C VAL A 16 -8.87 -16.29 -25.37
N GLY A 17 -10.02 -15.68 -25.66
CA GLY A 17 -11.03 -16.27 -26.54
C GLY A 17 -10.48 -16.57 -27.92
N ALA A 18 -9.71 -15.66 -28.52
CA ALA A 18 -9.08 -15.91 -29.81
C ALA A 18 -8.08 -17.08 -29.78
N ARG A 19 -7.33 -17.23 -28.68
CA ARG A 19 -6.38 -18.33 -28.50
C ARG A 19 -7.07 -19.68 -28.24
N GLU A 20 -8.16 -19.70 -27.48
CA GLU A 20 -8.98 -20.89 -27.27
C GLU A 20 -9.67 -21.36 -28.56
N MET A 21 -10.01 -20.44 -29.47
CA MET A 21 -10.50 -20.76 -30.82
C MET A 21 -9.39 -21.27 -31.78
N GLY A 22 -8.15 -21.44 -31.31
CA GLY A 22 -7.05 -22.02 -32.09
C GLY A 22 -6.23 -21.04 -32.93
N HIS A 23 -6.52 -19.73 -32.89
CA HIS A 23 -5.74 -18.75 -33.66
C HIS A 23 -4.30 -18.63 -33.19
N SER A 24 -3.35 -18.47 -34.12
CA SER A 24 -1.93 -18.28 -33.78
C SER A 24 -1.68 -16.93 -33.10
N ILE A 25 -0.58 -16.80 -32.34
CA ILE A 25 -0.22 -15.54 -31.68
C ILE A 25 -0.05 -14.40 -32.71
N SER A 26 0.49 -14.72 -33.88
CA SER A 26 0.68 -13.75 -34.97
C SER A 26 -0.66 -13.28 -35.55
N GLU A 27 -1.63 -14.19 -35.76
CA GLU A 27 -2.97 -13.83 -36.20
C GLU A 27 -3.67 -12.89 -35.22
N VAL A 28 -3.62 -13.22 -33.93
CA VAL A 28 -4.22 -12.38 -32.86
C VAL A 28 -3.55 -11.00 -32.82
N ALA A 29 -2.22 -10.95 -32.97
CA ALA A 29 -1.46 -9.70 -33.01
C ALA A 29 -1.87 -8.81 -34.19
N MET A 30 -1.97 -9.39 -35.38
CA MET A 30 -2.37 -8.66 -36.59
C MET A 30 -3.83 -8.18 -36.51
N LYS A 31 -4.73 -9.03 -36.01
CA LYS A 31 -6.17 -8.74 -35.97
C LYS A 31 -6.54 -7.68 -34.94
N PHE A 32 -5.94 -7.73 -33.75
CA PHE A 32 -6.32 -6.86 -32.63
C PHE A 32 -5.28 -5.79 -32.28
N GLY A 33 -4.15 -5.75 -33.00
CA GLY A 33 -3.11 -4.73 -32.82
C GLY A 33 -2.33 -4.85 -31.50
N PHE A 34 -2.39 -5.99 -30.82
CA PHE A 34 -1.60 -6.24 -29.61
C PHE A 34 -0.20 -6.74 -29.96
N SER A 35 0.79 -6.39 -29.13
CA SER A 35 2.12 -6.96 -29.28
C SER A 35 2.10 -8.48 -29.05
N ARG A 36 2.93 -9.22 -29.80
CA ARG A 36 3.07 -10.69 -29.63
C ARG A 36 3.49 -11.05 -28.19
N THR A 37 4.34 -10.24 -27.56
CA THR A 37 4.78 -10.45 -26.17
C THR A 37 3.63 -10.26 -25.17
N THR A 38 2.77 -9.27 -25.38
CA THR A 38 1.54 -9.07 -24.59
C THR A 38 0.64 -10.29 -24.69
N ILE A 39 0.37 -10.77 -25.90
CA ILE A 39 -0.51 -11.93 -26.14
C ILE A 39 0.06 -13.18 -25.47
N SER A 40 1.35 -13.48 -25.69
CA SER A 40 2.01 -14.63 -25.06
C SER A 40 1.94 -14.55 -23.52
N ARG A 41 2.13 -13.36 -22.95
CA ARG A 41 2.08 -13.16 -21.50
C ARG A 41 0.68 -13.39 -20.95
N VAL A 42 -0.34 -12.79 -21.57
CA VAL A 42 -1.74 -12.94 -21.15
C VAL A 42 -2.18 -14.39 -21.25
N TYR A 43 -1.88 -15.06 -22.37
CA TYR A 43 -2.28 -16.46 -22.56
C TYR A 43 -1.57 -17.40 -21.59
N ARG A 44 -0.29 -17.16 -21.27
CA ARG A 44 0.43 -17.91 -20.23
C ARG A 44 -0.21 -17.74 -18.85
N GLU A 45 -0.50 -16.50 -18.46
CA GLU A 45 -1.13 -16.22 -17.17
C GLU A 45 -2.52 -16.86 -17.05
N TYR A 46 -3.30 -16.84 -18.13
CA TYR A 46 -4.58 -17.53 -18.21
C TYR A 46 -4.42 -19.05 -18.09
N ARG A 47 -3.43 -19.65 -18.78
CA ARG A 47 -3.15 -21.09 -18.69
C ARG A 47 -2.74 -21.55 -17.29
N GLU A 48 -2.07 -20.68 -16.52
CA GLU A 48 -1.63 -20.96 -15.15
C GLU A 48 -2.73 -20.75 -14.11
N SER A 49 -3.53 -19.68 -14.25
CA SER A 49 -4.51 -19.25 -13.24
C SER A 49 -5.96 -19.62 -13.56
N GLY A 50 -6.27 -19.91 -14.83
CA GLY A 50 -7.64 -20.06 -15.33
C GLY A 50 -8.43 -18.75 -15.37
N GLN A 51 -7.80 -17.61 -15.08
CA GLN A 51 -8.47 -16.32 -14.95
C GLN A 51 -7.89 -15.34 -15.98
N THR A 52 -8.77 -14.56 -16.61
CA THR A 52 -8.38 -13.45 -17.50
C THR A 52 -8.14 -12.17 -16.72
N SER A 53 -8.61 -12.08 -15.48
CA SER A 53 -8.41 -10.93 -14.60
C SER A 53 -6.93 -10.74 -14.25
N ASN A 54 -6.48 -9.48 -14.18
CA ASN A 54 -5.11 -9.13 -13.81
C ASN A 54 -5.02 -8.91 -12.29
N LEU A 55 -5.36 -9.94 -11.52
CA LEU A 55 -5.28 -9.92 -10.05
C LEU A 55 -3.83 -10.07 -9.55
N ARG A 56 -2.87 -9.47 -10.24
CA ARG A 56 -1.53 -9.32 -9.65
C ARG A 56 -1.68 -8.47 -8.40
N HIS A 57 -1.59 -9.12 -7.24
CA HIS A 57 -1.50 -8.45 -5.96
C HIS A 57 -0.24 -7.58 -6.00
N ARG A 58 -0.40 -6.31 -6.37
CA ARG A 58 0.65 -5.30 -6.24
C ARG A 58 0.81 -5.03 -4.76
N CYS A 59 1.54 -5.90 -4.07
CA CYS A 59 1.95 -5.62 -2.71
C CYS A 59 2.96 -4.48 -2.77
N GLY A 60 2.64 -3.38 -2.09
CA GLY A 60 3.59 -2.30 -1.90
C GLY A 60 4.79 -2.79 -1.08
N ARG A 61 5.77 -1.89 -0.90
CA ARG A 61 6.89 -2.15 0.01
C ARG A 61 6.36 -2.54 1.40
N LYS A 62 6.83 -3.67 1.93
CA LYS A 62 6.48 -4.12 3.29
C LYS A 62 6.78 -3.01 4.31
N MET A 63 5.86 -2.79 5.24
CA MET A 63 6.06 -1.81 6.33
C MET A 63 7.21 -2.25 7.23
N ILE A 64 8.01 -1.28 7.68
CA ILE A 64 9.12 -1.50 8.63
C ILE A 64 8.58 -1.88 10.02
N VAL A 65 7.48 -1.24 10.44
CA VAL A 65 6.88 -1.41 11.76
C VAL A 65 5.94 -2.62 11.74
N LYS A 66 6.30 -3.69 12.45
CA LYS A 66 5.49 -4.92 12.56
C LYS A 66 4.44 -4.78 13.66
N GLU A 67 3.56 -5.78 13.78
CA GLU A 67 2.50 -5.78 14.80
C GLU A 67 3.05 -5.78 16.24
N ARG A 68 4.20 -6.45 16.49
CA ARG A 68 4.90 -6.39 17.78
C ARG A 68 5.35 -4.96 18.12
N ASP A 69 5.82 -4.24 17.11
CA ASP A 69 6.31 -2.87 17.24
C ASP A 69 5.15 -1.92 17.51
N LYS A 70 4.01 -2.09 16.83
CA LYS A 70 2.77 -1.36 17.14
C LYS A 70 2.33 -1.57 18.59
N ARG A 71 2.35 -2.81 19.09
CA ARG A 71 2.03 -3.10 20.50
C ARG A 71 2.99 -2.39 21.46
N ARG A 72 4.29 -2.37 21.15
CA ARG A 72 5.29 -1.63 21.94
C ARG A 72 5.03 -0.13 21.91
N LEU A 73 4.74 0.42 20.74
CA LEU A 73 4.43 1.84 20.55
C LEU A 73 3.17 2.25 21.34
N THR A 74 2.14 1.41 21.35
CA THR A 74 0.94 1.60 22.20
C THR A 74 1.29 1.71 23.68
N ARG A 75 2.24 0.89 24.18
CA ARG A 75 2.66 0.95 25.60
C ARG A 75 3.40 2.25 25.90
N ILE A 76 4.30 2.68 25.03
CA ILE A 76 5.04 3.95 25.17
C ILE A 76 4.06 5.13 25.25
N ILE A 77 3.12 5.22 24.32
CA ILE A 77 2.12 6.30 24.28
C ILE A 77 1.19 6.29 25.50
N LYS A 78 0.80 5.09 25.97
CA LYS A 78 -0.06 4.98 27.16
C LYS A 78 0.68 5.31 28.46
N ARG A 79 1.99 5.09 28.52
CA ARG A 79 2.85 5.43 29.67
C ARG A 79 2.94 6.95 29.85
N ASP A 80 3.19 7.67 28.76
CA ASP A 80 3.21 9.13 28.76
C ASP A 80 2.40 9.70 27.58
N ARG A 81 1.17 10.13 27.89
CA ARG A 81 0.23 10.69 26.90
C ARG A 81 0.61 12.11 26.46
N ARG A 82 1.55 12.77 27.13
CA ARG A 82 2.02 14.14 26.81
C ARG A 82 3.37 14.14 26.10
N ALA A 83 4.03 12.98 25.96
CA ALA A 83 5.29 12.86 25.26
C ALA A 83 5.21 13.39 23.82
N SER A 84 6.24 14.14 23.42
CA SER A 84 6.39 14.62 22.05
C SER A 84 6.82 13.51 21.11
N LEU A 85 6.56 13.67 19.79
CA LEU A 85 6.96 12.68 18.79
C LEU A 85 8.47 12.33 18.82
N PRO A 86 9.41 13.29 18.97
CA PRO A 86 10.82 12.97 19.10
C PRO A 86 11.14 12.13 20.35
N GLN A 87 10.49 12.41 21.48
CA GLN A 87 10.68 11.63 22.71
C GLN A 87 10.15 10.20 22.55
N ILE A 88 8.96 10.04 21.95
CA ILE A 88 8.39 8.73 21.63
C ILE A 88 9.32 7.97 20.67
N ALA A 89 9.88 8.66 19.68
CA ALA A 89 10.81 8.06 18.74
C ALA A 89 12.14 7.64 19.39
N ALA A 90 12.67 8.44 20.32
CA ALA A 90 13.86 8.10 21.09
C ALA A 90 13.62 6.88 21.98
N ASP A 91 12.50 6.84 22.73
CA ASP A 91 12.13 5.70 23.58
C ASP A 91 11.88 4.44 22.73
N PHE A 92 11.23 4.60 21.58
CA PHE A 92 11.06 3.50 20.64
C PHE A 92 12.41 3.00 20.10
N ASN A 93 13.32 3.89 19.70
CA ASN A 93 14.62 3.48 19.16
C ASN A 93 15.65 3.06 20.22
N ALA A 94 15.40 3.27 21.52
CA ALA A 94 16.28 2.83 22.61
C ALA A 94 16.31 1.31 22.83
N GLY A 95 15.47 0.55 22.13
CA GLY A 95 15.47 -0.92 22.17
C GLY A 95 16.33 -1.57 21.07
N PRO A 96 16.40 -2.91 21.00
CA PRO A 96 17.21 -3.65 20.01
C PRO A 96 16.64 -3.62 18.57
N SER A 97 15.64 -2.78 18.30
CA SER A 97 14.99 -2.68 16.99
C SER A 97 15.85 -1.87 16.01
N THR A 98 15.63 -2.14 14.71
CA THR A 98 16.07 -1.24 13.63
C THR A 98 15.60 0.18 13.91
N SER A 99 16.47 1.16 13.72
CA SER A 99 16.12 2.56 13.94
C SER A 99 15.02 3.00 12.96
N VAL A 100 13.94 3.54 13.50
CA VAL A 100 12.79 4.00 12.73
C VAL A 100 12.75 5.53 12.78
N SER A 101 12.55 6.15 11.61
CA SER A 101 12.45 7.61 11.53
C SER A 101 11.23 8.13 12.31
N VAL A 102 11.35 9.34 12.85
CA VAL A 102 10.24 10.03 13.53
C VAL A 102 8.99 10.10 12.65
N ARG A 103 9.17 10.32 11.33
CA ARG A 103 8.07 10.41 10.37
C ARG A 103 7.33 9.08 10.19
N THR A 104 8.07 7.96 10.16
CA THR A 104 7.45 6.63 10.09
C THR A 104 6.66 6.35 11.36
N ILE A 105 7.21 6.68 12.53
CA ILE A 105 6.52 6.53 13.82
C ILE A 105 5.25 7.37 13.83
N GLN A 106 5.32 8.64 13.42
CA GLN A 106 4.14 9.51 13.35
C GLN A 106 3.03 8.92 12.46
N ARG A 107 3.36 8.41 11.27
CA ARG A 107 2.39 7.75 10.37
C ARG A 107 1.74 6.56 11.04
N THR A 108 2.54 5.69 11.65
CA THR A 108 2.02 4.50 12.33
C THR A 108 1.11 4.86 13.51
N ILE A 109 1.44 5.89 14.28
CA ILE A 109 0.60 6.40 15.39
C ILE A 109 -0.77 6.85 14.87
N ILE A 110 -0.79 7.59 13.76
CA ILE A 110 -2.03 8.06 13.12
C ILE A 110 -2.84 6.88 12.56
N ASP A 111 -2.20 5.94 11.87
CA ASP A 111 -2.85 4.73 11.34
C ASP A 111 -3.45 3.87 12.46
N MET A 112 -2.84 3.87 13.65
CA MET A 112 -3.36 3.21 14.85
C MET A 112 -4.49 3.99 15.55
N GLY A 113 -4.84 5.18 15.08
CA GLY A 113 -5.95 5.99 15.60
C GLY A 113 -5.58 6.95 16.74
N PHE A 114 -4.30 7.09 17.08
CA PHE A 114 -3.88 8.07 18.08
C PHE A 114 -3.83 9.49 17.48
N ARG A 115 -4.34 10.46 18.23
CA ARG A 115 -4.33 11.88 17.85
C ARG A 115 -3.80 12.72 19.00
N SER A 116 -3.18 13.85 18.67
CA SER A 116 -2.79 14.84 19.69
C SER A 116 -4.03 15.40 20.38
N ARG A 117 -4.07 15.37 21.71
CA ARG A 117 -5.06 16.11 22.48
C ARG A 117 -4.51 17.50 22.76
N ARG A 118 -4.98 18.51 22.02
CA ARG A 118 -4.75 19.92 22.37
C ARG A 118 -5.91 20.37 23.25
N PRO A 119 -5.66 20.98 24.42
CA PRO A 119 -6.70 21.74 25.12
C PRO A 119 -7.25 22.80 24.15
N THR A 120 -8.58 22.93 24.06
CA THR A 120 -9.20 24.06 23.39
C THR A 120 -8.68 25.33 24.06
N ARG A 121 -8.19 26.31 23.28
CA ARG A 121 -7.86 27.64 23.82
C ARG A 121 -9.16 28.28 24.28
N VAL A 122 -9.53 28.07 25.54
CA VAL A 122 -10.61 28.83 26.17
C VAL A 122 -10.11 30.27 26.36
N PRO A 123 -10.94 31.29 26.09
CA PRO A 123 -10.57 32.66 26.42
C PRO A 123 -10.33 32.77 27.93
N LEU A 124 -9.29 33.52 28.31
CA LEU A 124 -9.05 33.88 29.71
C LEU A 124 -10.23 34.76 30.16
N MET A 125 -11.09 34.23 31.02
CA MET A 125 -12.14 35.01 31.68
C MET A 125 -11.47 35.93 32.69
N THR A 126 -11.27 37.20 32.35
CA THR A 126 -10.94 38.23 33.33
C THR A 126 -12.19 38.54 34.14
N ALA A 127 -12.09 38.44 35.47
CA ALA A 127 -13.16 38.85 36.36
C ALA A 127 -13.48 40.33 36.12
N ARG A 128 -14.75 40.65 35.85
CA ARG A 128 -15.25 42.02 35.92
C ARG A 128 -15.55 42.29 37.40
N TYR A 129 -14.84 43.27 37.95
CA TYR A 129 -15.10 43.86 39.26
C TYR A 129 -16.49 44.49 39.31
#